data_AF-A0A2E3XVT3-F1
#
_entry.id   AF-A0A2E3XVT3-F1
#
_cell.length_a   1.000
_cell.length_b   1.000
_cell.length_c   1.000
_cell.angle_alpha   90.00
_cell.angle_beta   90.00
_cell.angle_gamma   90.00
#
_symmetry.space_group_name_H-M   'P 1'
#
loop_
_entity.id
_entity.type
_entity.pdbx_description
1 polymer ?
#
loop_
_entity_poly.entity_id
_entity_poly.type
_entity_poly.pdbx_seq_one_letter_code
_entity_poly.pdbx_strand_id
1 'polypeptide(L)'
;MNQNFPNYKETRVGFKDSEPTIMIHNGSGYPLSSPRRDNYATCAIIVKMIEEMDQELITAGEEIQKLVAVTGVDAGTIRSRLRGEQFENKGVVKTGTTNPVSALAGMLSTKSGRRYFAIFNHRWAGLSSSPLRAFQNRVARKLMSDFGGGEAFDYTPKSIYPVDELMSEQ
;
A
#
# COMPACT_ATOMS: atom_id res chain seq x y z
N MET A 1 -15.47 -15.94 -7.49
CA MET A 1 -14.14 -16.27 -6.94
C MET A 1 -14.30 -16.53 -5.45
N ASN A 2 -14.09 -17.77 -4.99
CA ASN A 2 -13.92 -18.03 -3.56
C ASN A 2 -12.49 -17.61 -3.22
N GLN A 3 -12.30 -16.38 -2.75
CA GLN A 3 -10.98 -15.91 -2.32
C GLN A 3 -10.73 -16.46 -0.90
N ASN A 4 -9.76 -17.38 -0.77
CA ASN A 4 -9.33 -17.99 0.49
C ASN A 4 -8.52 -16.98 1.33
N PHE A 5 -9.12 -15.86 1.72
CA PHE A 5 -8.50 -14.98 2.70
C PHE A 5 -8.70 -15.52 4.12
N PRO A 6 -7.73 -15.34 5.02
CA PRO A 6 -7.91 -15.71 6.41
C PRO A 6 -9.11 -14.96 7.02
N ASN A 7 -9.92 -15.69 7.78
CA ASN A 7 -11.10 -15.13 8.42
C ASN A 7 -10.72 -14.46 9.74
N TYR A 8 -10.50 -13.15 9.71
CA TYR A 8 -10.20 -12.34 10.89
C TYR A 8 -11.44 -11.85 11.65
N LYS A 9 -12.61 -12.51 11.54
CA LYS A 9 -13.84 -12.04 12.20
C LYS A 9 -13.68 -11.88 13.72
N GLU A 10 -13.01 -12.82 14.36
CA GLU A 10 -12.86 -12.86 15.83
C GLU A 10 -12.00 -11.73 16.41
N THR A 11 -11.18 -11.07 15.59
CA THR A 11 -10.28 -9.99 16.06
C THR A 11 -10.78 -8.58 15.72
N ARG A 12 -12.00 -8.46 15.18
CA ARG A 12 -12.59 -7.18 14.75
C ARG A 12 -13.33 -6.50 15.89
N VAL A 13 -13.02 -5.23 16.12
CA VAL A 13 -13.77 -4.36 17.03
C VAL A 13 -14.72 -3.48 16.20
N GLY A 14 -16.01 -3.46 16.55
CA GLY A 14 -17.01 -2.57 15.95
C GLY A 14 -17.66 -3.06 14.65
N PHE A 15 -17.53 -4.35 14.31
CA PHE A 15 -18.18 -4.97 13.14
C PHE A 15 -19.16 -6.05 13.58
N LYS A 16 -20.19 -6.34 12.75
CA LYS A 16 -21.13 -7.44 13.01
C LYS A 16 -20.52 -8.78 12.57
N ASP A 17 -20.87 -9.88 13.23
CA ASP A 17 -20.40 -11.23 12.87
C ASP A 17 -20.73 -11.63 11.42
N SER A 18 -21.83 -11.09 10.90
CA SER A 18 -22.28 -11.31 9.52
C SER A 18 -21.51 -10.49 8.49
N GLU A 19 -20.78 -9.44 8.89
CA GLU A 19 -20.07 -8.56 7.95
C GLU A 19 -18.81 -9.23 7.41
N PRO A 20 -18.57 -9.19 6.08
CA PRO A 20 -17.37 -9.80 5.51
C PRO A 20 -16.12 -9.03 5.93
N THR A 21 -14.97 -9.70 5.92
CA THR A 21 -13.66 -9.13 6.26
C THR A 21 -13.09 -8.27 5.13
N ILE A 22 -13.63 -8.45 3.92
CA ILE A 22 -13.34 -7.69 2.70
C ILE A 22 -14.57 -7.63 1.81
N MET A 23 -14.77 -6.50 1.14
CA MET A 23 -15.75 -6.30 0.08
C MET A 23 -15.14 -5.41 -1.00
N ILE A 24 -15.14 -5.90 -2.23
CA ILE A 24 -14.60 -5.21 -3.40
C ILE A 24 -15.75 -4.97 -4.38
N HIS A 25 -16.00 -3.71 -4.71
CA HIS A 25 -16.97 -3.29 -5.72
C HIS A 25 -16.31 -2.96 -7.06
N ASN A 26 -15.05 -2.53 -7.07
CA ASN A 26 -14.26 -2.28 -8.28
C ASN A 26 -12.74 -2.38 -7.99
N GLY A 27 -11.90 -2.33 -9.03
CA GLY A 27 -10.44 -2.43 -8.89
C GLY A 27 -9.72 -1.15 -8.47
N SER A 28 -10.33 0.04 -8.58
CA SER A 28 -9.65 1.31 -8.29
C SER A 28 -9.76 1.74 -6.82
N GLY A 29 -10.76 1.21 -6.10
CA GLY A 29 -11.14 1.68 -4.77
C GLY A 29 -11.83 3.05 -4.76
N TYR A 30 -12.13 3.63 -5.93
CA TYR A 30 -12.93 4.84 -6.02
C TYR A 30 -14.40 4.51 -5.77
N PRO A 31 -15.16 5.32 -5.00
CA PRO A 31 -16.55 5.01 -4.67
C PRO A 31 -17.42 4.92 -5.92
N LEU A 32 -18.26 3.89 -6.00
CA LEU A 32 -19.37 3.87 -6.95
C LEU A 32 -20.46 4.83 -6.46
N SER A 33 -21.09 5.60 -7.36
CA SER A 33 -22.19 6.51 -7.05
C SER A 33 -23.56 5.82 -7.10
N SER A 34 -24.53 6.33 -6.32
CA SER A 34 -25.96 5.95 -6.27
C SER A 34 -26.33 4.46 -6.08
N PRO A 35 -26.46 3.96 -4.82
CA PRO A 35 -25.97 4.56 -3.58
C PRO A 35 -24.45 4.44 -3.50
N ARG A 36 -23.84 5.27 -2.65
CA ARG A 36 -22.41 5.26 -2.45
C ARG A 36 -21.95 3.89 -1.94
N ARG A 37 -20.99 3.27 -2.64
CA ARG A 37 -20.36 2.00 -2.26
C ARG A 37 -18.85 2.12 -2.37
N ASP A 38 -18.16 1.89 -1.26
CA ASP A 38 -16.71 1.90 -1.16
C ASP A 38 -16.19 0.48 -0.95
N ASN A 39 -15.04 0.16 -1.53
CA ASN A 39 -14.32 -1.04 -1.12
C ASN A 39 -13.95 -0.91 0.36
N TYR A 40 -14.08 -1.99 1.12
CA TYR A 40 -13.58 -2.04 2.48
C TYR A 40 -12.88 -3.36 2.75
N ALA A 41 -11.90 -3.30 3.62
CA ALA A 41 -11.19 -4.45 4.14
C ALA A 41 -10.71 -4.13 5.55
N THR A 42 -10.53 -5.16 6.38
CA THR A 42 -9.81 -4.99 7.64
C THR A 42 -8.33 -4.74 7.39
N CYS A 43 -7.66 -4.11 8.36
CA CYS A 43 -6.21 -3.90 8.29
C CYS A 43 -5.44 -5.22 8.14
N ALA A 44 -5.84 -6.25 8.90
CA ALA A 44 -5.24 -7.58 8.85
C ALA A 44 -5.31 -8.22 7.45
N ILE A 45 -6.45 -8.09 6.76
CA ILE A 45 -6.58 -8.60 5.38
C ILE A 45 -5.62 -7.88 4.44
N ILE A 46 -5.48 -6.56 4.54
CA ILE A 46 -4.60 -5.81 3.63
C ILE A 46 -3.13 -6.12 3.91
N VAL A 47 -2.73 -6.22 5.18
CA VAL A 47 -1.37 -6.66 5.54
C VAL A 47 -1.08 -8.05 4.98
N LYS A 48 -2.01 -9.00 5.17
CA LYS A 48 -1.87 -10.36 4.65
C LYS A 48 -1.83 -10.41 3.12
N MET A 49 -2.66 -9.61 2.45
CA MET A 49 -2.67 -9.52 0.99
C MET A 49 -1.32 -9.04 0.45
N ILE A 50 -0.68 -8.08 1.11
CA ILE A 50 0.64 -7.59 0.70
C ILE A 50 1.71 -8.67 0.96
N GLU A 51 1.64 -9.35 2.11
CA GLU A 51 2.53 -10.47 2.43
C GLU A 51 2.42 -11.60 1.39
N GLU A 52 1.20 -12.06 1.08
CA GLU A 52 0.98 -13.12 0.08
C GLU A 52 1.41 -12.68 -1.32
N MET A 53 1.10 -11.44 -1.74
CA MET A 53 1.54 -10.91 -3.03
C MET A 53 3.07 -10.89 -3.13
N ASP A 54 3.75 -10.50 -2.06
CA ASP A 54 5.22 -10.50 -2.00
C ASP A 54 5.79 -11.93 -2.14
N GLN A 55 5.21 -12.91 -1.44
CA GLN A 55 5.62 -14.31 -1.52
C GLN A 55 5.33 -14.95 -2.88
N GLU A 56 4.18 -14.66 -3.48
CA GLU A 56 3.83 -15.13 -4.82
C GLU A 56 4.80 -14.59 -5.88
N LEU A 57 5.18 -13.31 -5.78
CA LEU A 57 6.17 -12.72 -6.69
C LEU A 57 7.54 -13.38 -6.54
N ILE A 58 8.03 -13.57 -5.30
CA ILE A 58 9.30 -14.28 -5.07
C ILE A 58 9.26 -15.68 -5.70
N THR A 59 8.15 -16.40 -5.51
CA THR A 59 7.95 -17.74 -6.07
C THR A 59 7.98 -17.73 -7.60
N ALA A 60 7.48 -16.65 -8.21
CA ALA A 60 7.52 -16.43 -9.65
C ALA A 60 8.88 -15.89 -10.16
N GLY A 61 9.88 -15.70 -9.30
CA GLY A 61 11.17 -15.11 -9.66
C GLY A 61 11.13 -13.59 -9.87
N GLU A 62 10.09 -12.93 -9.36
CA GLU A 62 9.88 -11.49 -9.43
C GLU A 62 9.94 -10.83 -8.05
N GLU A 63 9.92 -9.50 -8.04
CA GLU A 63 10.04 -8.72 -6.81
C GLU A 63 9.01 -7.60 -6.75
N ILE A 64 8.45 -7.37 -5.56
CA ILE A 64 7.36 -6.41 -5.35
C ILE A 64 7.69 -4.97 -5.78
N GLN A 65 8.96 -4.56 -5.70
CA GLN A 65 9.42 -3.25 -6.14
C GLN A 65 9.32 -3.03 -7.66
N LYS A 66 9.16 -4.09 -8.45
CA LYS A 66 8.92 -3.95 -9.90
C LYS A 66 7.46 -3.65 -10.24
N LEU A 67 6.53 -3.87 -9.31
CA LEU A 67 5.09 -3.69 -9.53
C LEU A 67 4.49 -2.53 -8.72
N VAL A 68 5.06 -2.25 -7.56
CA VAL A 68 4.54 -1.24 -6.63
C VAL A 68 5.56 -0.12 -6.47
N ALA A 69 5.06 1.12 -6.45
CA ALA A 69 5.90 2.31 -6.37
C ALA A 69 6.88 2.28 -5.18
N VAL A 70 8.14 2.48 -5.49
CA VAL A 70 9.26 2.48 -4.55
C VAL A 70 9.45 3.88 -3.94
N THR A 71 9.63 3.93 -2.62
CA THR A 71 9.74 5.17 -1.87
C THR A 71 11.01 5.96 -2.24
N GLY A 72 10.87 7.27 -2.41
CA GLY A 72 11.98 8.19 -2.65
C GLY A 72 12.54 8.21 -4.07
N VAL A 73 12.35 7.15 -4.86
CA VAL A 73 12.95 7.01 -6.20
C VAL A 73 11.93 7.06 -7.34
N ASP A 74 10.74 6.48 -7.15
CA ASP A 74 9.72 6.49 -8.19
C ASP A 74 8.94 7.82 -8.26
N ALA A 75 8.52 8.17 -9.47
CA ALA A 75 7.64 9.29 -9.72
C ALA A 75 6.21 9.05 -9.16
N GLY A 76 5.37 10.09 -9.19
CA GLY A 76 3.96 9.99 -8.82
C GLY A 76 3.65 10.30 -7.34
N THR A 77 2.63 9.65 -6.79
CA THR A 77 1.99 10.08 -5.52
C THR A 77 2.88 9.95 -4.29
N ILE A 78 3.94 9.15 -4.36
CA ILE A 78 4.91 8.99 -3.28
C ILE A 78 6.14 9.87 -3.45
N ARG A 79 6.32 10.53 -4.62
CA ARG A 79 7.49 11.38 -4.89
C ARG A 79 7.71 12.41 -3.79
N SER A 80 6.64 12.92 -3.16
CA SER A 80 6.70 13.92 -2.06
C SER A 80 6.61 13.38 -0.64
N ARG A 81 6.61 12.06 -0.47
CA ARG A 81 6.39 11.38 0.81
C ARG A 81 7.48 10.35 1.04
N LEU A 82 7.74 9.99 2.30
CA LEU A 82 8.70 8.93 2.65
C LEU A 82 10.03 9.10 1.88
N ARG A 83 10.63 10.29 2.02
CA ARG A 83 11.86 10.73 1.35
C ARG A 83 13.07 10.64 2.28
N GLY A 84 14.25 10.83 1.68
CA GLY A 84 15.54 10.90 2.34
C GLY A 84 16.14 9.53 2.55
N GLU A 85 17.40 9.50 2.96
CA GLU A 85 18.21 8.28 3.07
C GLU A 85 17.51 7.15 3.85
N GLN A 86 16.67 7.48 4.83
CA GLN A 86 15.92 6.49 5.61
C GLN A 86 14.95 5.65 4.76
N PHE A 87 14.37 6.22 3.69
CA PHE A 87 13.31 5.59 2.87
C PHE A 87 13.66 5.43 1.41
N GLU A 88 14.64 6.18 0.91
CA GLU A 88 15.02 6.11 -0.49
C GLU A 88 15.41 4.68 -0.86
N ASN A 89 14.65 4.11 -1.78
CA ASN A 89 14.79 2.74 -2.26
C ASN A 89 14.63 1.64 -1.18
N LYS A 90 13.91 1.91 -0.09
CA LYS A 90 13.82 1.01 1.10
C LYS A 90 12.39 0.58 1.43
N GLY A 91 11.42 0.92 0.60
CA GLY A 91 10.04 0.51 0.80
C GLY A 91 9.23 0.61 -0.48
N VAL A 92 8.15 -0.16 -0.54
CA VAL A 92 7.15 -0.12 -1.61
C VAL A 92 5.81 0.24 -0.99
N VAL A 93 5.09 1.18 -1.58
CA VAL A 93 3.85 1.67 -0.98
C VAL A 93 2.79 2.05 -2.01
N LYS A 94 1.53 1.85 -1.62
CA LYS A 94 0.37 2.36 -2.32
C LYS A 94 -0.36 3.38 -1.47
N THR A 95 -0.65 4.52 -2.09
CA THR A 95 -1.49 5.56 -1.50
C THR A 95 -2.94 5.40 -1.95
N GLY A 96 -3.88 5.79 -1.09
CA GLY A 96 -5.30 5.91 -1.38
C GLY A 96 -5.88 7.18 -0.76
N THR A 97 -6.71 7.92 -1.49
CA THR A 97 -7.42 9.09 -0.95
C THR A 97 -8.81 9.17 -1.58
N THR A 98 -9.84 8.98 -0.76
CA THR A 98 -11.25 9.24 -1.09
C THR A 98 -11.84 10.10 0.03
N ASN A 99 -13.01 10.72 -0.14
CA ASN A 99 -13.69 11.32 1.01
C ASN A 99 -14.57 10.24 1.61
N PRO A 100 -14.45 9.72 2.85
CA PRO A 100 -13.70 10.29 3.98
C PRO A 100 -12.46 9.47 4.37
N VAL A 101 -11.67 8.93 3.44
CA VAL A 101 -10.52 8.05 3.76
C VAL A 101 -9.20 8.56 3.21
N SER A 102 -8.18 8.60 4.05
CA SER A 102 -6.77 8.70 3.63
C SER A 102 -6.07 7.41 4.05
N ALA A 103 -5.52 6.67 3.09
CA ALA A 103 -4.90 5.37 3.34
C ALA A 103 -3.47 5.29 2.77
N LEU A 104 -2.63 4.50 3.44
CA LEU A 104 -1.29 4.12 3.00
C LEU A 104 -1.05 2.67 3.40
N ALA A 105 -0.63 1.84 2.47
CA ALA A 105 -0.25 0.46 2.76
C ALA A 105 0.99 0.08 1.94
N GLY A 106 1.75 -0.91 2.41
CA GLY A 106 2.96 -1.33 1.72
C GLY A 106 3.85 -2.26 2.52
N MET A 107 5.08 -2.37 2.06
CA MET A 107 6.15 -3.15 2.67
C MET A 107 7.39 -2.28 2.85
N LEU A 108 8.05 -2.40 3.99
CA LEU A 108 9.36 -1.83 4.26
C LEU A 108 10.42 -2.93 4.22
N SER A 109 11.53 -2.65 3.56
CA SER A 109 12.75 -3.45 3.63
C SER A 109 13.58 -2.95 4.80
N THR A 110 13.66 -3.76 5.86
CA THR A 110 14.35 -3.40 7.10
C THR A 110 15.46 -4.38 7.40
N LYS A 111 16.44 -3.99 8.23
CA LYS A 111 17.50 -4.90 8.67
C LYS A 111 16.99 -6.12 9.46
N SER A 112 15.76 -6.05 9.99
CA SER A 112 15.10 -7.16 10.67
C SER A 112 14.22 -7.99 9.72
N GLY A 113 14.39 -7.83 8.40
CA GLY A 113 13.58 -8.44 7.35
C GLY A 113 12.44 -7.55 6.88
N ARG A 114 11.60 -8.11 6.00
CA ARG A 114 10.45 -7.40 5.41
C ARG A 114 9.37 -7.13 6.46
N ARG A 115 8.75 -5.95 6.38
CA ARG A 115 7.68 -5.51 7.30
C ARG A 115 6.50 -4.95 6.52
N TYR A 116 5.36 -5.62 6.64
CA TYR A 116 4.12 -5.28 5.95
C TYR A 116 3.25 -4.39 6.84
N PHE A 117 2.59 -3.40 6.26
CA PHE A 117 1.77 -2.47 7.02
C PHE A 117 0.60 -1.91 6.22
N ALA A 118 -0.45 -1.51 6.93
CA ALA A 118 -1.56 -0.74 6.40
C ALA A 118 -2.03 0.29 7.43
N ILE A 119 -2.32 1.50 6.96
CA ILE A 119 -2.75 2.63 7.77
C ILE A 119 -3.99 3.23 7.12
N PHE A 120 -5.12 3.18 7.83
CA PHE A 120 -6.39 3.76 7.40
C PHE A 120 -6.75 4.92 8.33
N ASN A 121 -6.92 6.11 7.77
CA ASN A 121 -7.38 7.27 8.52
C ASN A 121 -8.73 7.73 8.00
N HIS A 122 -9.66 7.97 8.92
CA HIS A 122 -10.89 8.67 8.61
C HIS A 122 -10.62 10.18 8.55
N ARG A 123 -11.21 10.83 7.54
CA ARG A 123 -11.10 12.24 7.26
C ARG A 123 -12.48 12.87 7.47
N TRP A 124 -12.63 13.56 8.59
CA TRP A 124 -13.83 14.34 8.86
C TRP A 124 -14.04 15.40 7.77
N ALA A 125 -15.32 15.75 7.54
CA ALA A 125 -15.68 16.76 6.55
C ALA A 125 -14.92 18.08 6.82
N GLY A 126 -14.42 18.70 5.75
CA GLY A 126 -13.63 19.94 5.84
C GLY A 126 -12.16 19.75 6.22
N LEU A 127 -11.73 18.58 6.68
CA LEU A 127 -10.32 18.33 7.00
C LEU A 127 -9.51 18.02 5.73
N SER A 128 -8.36 18.69 5.56
CA SER A 128 -7.38 18.37 4.52
C SER A 128 -6.75 16.99 4.74
N SER A 129 -6.29 16.33 3.67
CA SER A 129 -5.57 15.06 3.79
C SER A 129 -4.14 15.22 4.32
N SER A 130 -3.59 16.44 4.36
CA SER A 130 -2.19 16.68 4.73
C SER A 130 -1.82 16.21 6.15
N PRO A 131 -2.58 16.52 7.22
CA PRO A 131 -2.26 16.03 8.57
C PRO A 131 -2.31 14.51 8.68
N LEU A 132 -3.25 13.86 7.98
CA LEU A 132 -3.38 12.41 7.94
C LEU A 132 -2.17 11.77 7.22
N ARG A 133 -1.75 12.34 6.10
CA ARG A 133 -0.53 11.92 5.38
C ARG A 133 0.73 12.11 6.24
N ALA A 134 0.81 13.19 7.01
CA ALA A 134 1.91 13.41 7.94
C ALA A 134 1.93 12.36 9.07
N PHE A 135 0.77 11.99 9.62
CA PHE A 135 0.65 10.89 10.57
C PHE A 135 1.10 9.56 9.98
N GLN A 136 0.62 9.21 8.78
CA GLN A 136 1.04 8.00 8.06
C GLN A 136 2.57 7.94 7.88
N ASN A 137 3.18 9.07 7.50
CA ASN A 137 4.63 9.14 7.34
C ASN A 137 5.38 8.95 8.67
N ARG A 138 4.85 9.47 9.79
CA ARG A 138 5.46 9.26 11.12
C ARG A 138 5.37 7.81 11.56
N VAL A 139 4.24 7.14 11.33
CA VAL A 139 4.08 5.71 11.64
C VAL A 139 5.06 4.87 10.83
N ALA A 140 5.16 5.09 9.51
CA ALA A 140 6.10 4.37 8.66
C ALA A 140 7.57 4.59 9.11
N ARG A 141 7.94 5.83 9.44
CA ARG A 141 9.27 6.16 10.01
C ARG A 141 9.57 5.41 11.29
N LYS A 142 8.58 5.36 12.20
CA LYS A 142 8.72 4.64 13.45
C LYS A 142 8.90 3.14 13.20
N LEU A 143 8.09 2.53 12.34
CA LEU A 143 8.26 1.12 11.95
C LEU A 143 9.65 0.86 11.38
N MET A 144 10.11 1.67 10.44
CA MET A 144 11.46 1.54 9.87
C MET A 144 12.55 1.58 10.95
N SER A 145 12.43 2.52 11.90
CA SER A 145 13.38 2.68 13.00
C SER A 145 13.33 1.50 13.99
N ASP A 146 12.13 1.10 14.40
CA ASP A 146 11.91 0.04 15.40
C ASP A 146 12.45 -1.32 14.92
N PHE A 147 12.56 -1.52 13.60
CA PHE A 147 13.10 -2.73 12.98
C PHE A 147 14.54 -2.57 12.45
N GLY A 148 15.31 -1.65 13.02
CA GLY A 148 16.76 -1.56 12.81
C GLY A 148 17.19 -0.70 11.61
N GLY A 149 16.27 0.06 11.02
CA GLY A 149 16.52 0.88 9.84
C GLY A 149 16.32 0.14 8.52
N GLY A 150 16.42 0.89 7.41
CA GLY A 150 16.09 0.38 6.09
C GLY A 150 17.27 -0.21 5.33
N GLU A 151 16.98 -1.26 4.56
CA GLU A 151 17.89 -1.94 3.65
C GLU A 151 17.44 -1.69 2.21
N ALA A 152 18.33 -1.15 1.38
CA ALA A 152 17.96 -0.72 0.03
C ALA A 152 17.68 -1.94 -0.87
N PHE A 153 16.67 -1.83 -1.72
CA PHE A 153 16.44 -2.80 -2.79
C PHE A 153 17.54 -2.71 -3.85
N ASP A 154 17.80 -3.81 -4.53
CA ASP A 154 18.42 -3.74 -5.84
C ASP A 154 17.36 -3.32 -6.86
N TYR A 155 17.21 -2.00 -7.03
CA TYR A 155 16.16 -1.43 -7.86
C TYR A 155 16.63 -0.14 -8.51
N THR A 156 16.37 -0.05 -9.82
CA THR A 156 16.53 1.17 -10.60
C THR A 156 15.17 1.56 -11.15
N PRO A 157 14.71 2.82 -10.94
CA PRO A 157 13.43 3.28 -11.46
C PRO A 157 13.32 3.06 -12.95
N LYS A 158 12.23 2.41 -13.38
CA LYS A 158 11.90 2.25 -14.79
C LYS A 158 10.80 3.21 -15.17
N SER A 159 10.99 3.91 -16.29
CA SER A 159 9.87 4.59 -16.94
C SER A 159 8.95 3.52 -17.51
N ILE A 160 7.69 3.52 -17.08
CA ILE A 160 6.68 2.61 -17.63
C ILE A 160 6.03 3.32 -18.81
N TYR A 161 6.53 3.06 -20.02
CA TYR A 161 5.84 3.42 -21.24
C TYR A 161 5.03 2.19 -21.70
N PRO A 162 3.74 2.36 -22.06
CA PRO A 162 2.92 1.24 -22.50
C PRO A 162 3.36 0.65 -23.85
N VAL A 163 4.42 1.19 -24.46
CA VAL A 163 4.83 0.91 -25.83
C VAL A 163 6.34 1.15 -25.99
N ASP A 164 7.16 0.23 -25.49
CA ASP A 164 8.61 0.25 -25.80
C ASP A 164 8.87 -0.27 -27.24
N GLU A 165 7.93 -1.04 -27.82
CA GLU A 165 8.09 -1.72 -29.12
C GLU A 165 7.69 -0.90 -30.37
N LEU A 166 6.92 0.20 -30.26
CA LEU A 166 6.56 1.05 -31.43
C LEU A 166 7.51 2.24 -31.65
N MET A 167 8.53 2.40 -30.81
CA MET A 167 9.47 3.53 -30.91
C MET A 167 10.81 3.15 -31.56
N SER A 168 10.96 1.90 -32.02
CA SER A 168 12.17 1.40 -32.72
C SER A 168 12.06 1.35 -34.25
N GLU A 169 10.99 1.90 -34.85
CA GLU A 169 10.89 2.08 -36.31
C GLU A 169 10.83 3.57 -36.66
N GLN A 170 11.99 4.25 -36.67
CA GLN A 170 12.28 5.45 -37.48
C GLN A 170 13.74 5.46 -37.92
#